data_AF-A0A7S3P2W9-F1
#
_entry.id   AF-A0A7S3P2W9-F1
#
_cell.length_a   1.000
_cell.length_b   1.000
_cell.length_c   1.000
_cell.angle_alpha   90.00
_cell.angle_beta   90.00
_cell.angle_gamma   90.00
#
_symmetry.space_group_name_H-M   'P 1'
#
loop_
_entity.id
_entity.type
_entity.pdbx_description
1 polymer ?
#
loop_
_entity_poly.entity_id
_entity_poly.type
_entity_poly.pdbx_seq_one_letter_code
_entity_poly.pdbx_strand_id
1 'polypeptide(L)'
;MTLPRRRSSQNKCIKAYQQAVGNSRGGAQSVFFLAIFVATVLFINNVSHLGDVSSYHTHGGTNAAMMGTGKEYLLGNKAALTSSSSQAAPQPPPDVPEPPAKKEGDPDETVVAAVSPNDGDKTKLTVDELVVAGKEDTKEENDNKADTDNDNQQNDPEDDDHGDDNKAEKSPHNNDGGKNNGSDISKLSRAEQYAMFKAEVGILSDAPFETFLEKHKVIDEFDNTQRCRRYGYTFSAKEERNRRIFYGAVMADEPWELFEILSAESYGIFEAMVLIEPDHDIYGNPREPLRLEATQVLQSMFGVERVHILKYSNDQAKGDLLYDLAREEIVKEWKKLGMTVSDVGYMSNIDDMFARDLLKAIQHCELPEMKYDLHHCLHNRVKVFGNCQVYETSPECVSRTKKYIHPDMMIGACIQGIGSDTDNRLAPRDEEHGIYRQPGWTCEDREEEKDIKDQKYPLYTGTDMRQLCGGRQANVRAAMHQQYSAFHFRNFYNTAKDMRLQYTTEDALYDKSLDDLGEDMRVTYRCIKEIDDEKSAVTKREPGGFSVLKPMTPLYFADEKYRAAVHERAKKKILDDEKNVKSGGGGSTAKKTDDKKDAKKDTKKKTTTKKK
;
A
#
# COMPACT_ATOMS: atom_id res chain seq x y z
N MET A 1 -15.24 -21.27 -25.09
CA MET A 1 -13.82 -21.05 -25.43
C MET A 1 -13.08 -20.82 -24.13
N THR A 2 -12.24 -21.76 -23.72
CA THR A 2 -11.49 -21.71 -22.45
C THR A 2 -10.19 -20.95 -22.67
N LEU A 3 -10.09 -19.74 -22.12
CA LEU A 3 -8.85 -18.96 -22.08
C LEU A 3 -7.88 -19.56 -21.04
N PRO A 4 -6.57 -19.64 -21.32
CA PRO A 4 -5.58 -20.13 -20.36
C PRO A 4 -5.30 -19.07 -19.28
N ARG A 5 -5.58 -19.42 -18.02
CA ARG A 5 -5.24 -18.59 -16.83
C ARG A 5 -3.72 -18.36 -16.75
N ARG A 6 -3.27 -17.10 -16.84
CA ARG A 6 -1.91 -16.69 -16.41
C ARG A 6 -1.86 -16.73 -14.88
N ARG A 7 -1.12 -17.69 -14.31
CA ARG A 7 -0.76 -17.72 -12.88
C ARG A 7 0.42 -16.75 -12.62
N SER A 8 0.43 -16.15 -11.44
CA SER A 8 1.42 -15.16 -10.98
C SER A 8 2.88 -15.59 -11.24
N SER A 9 3.70 -14.61 -11.63
CA SER A 9 5.13 -14.74 -11.98
C SER A 9 5.96 -15.37 -10.86
N GLN A 10 5.58 -15.18 -9.59
CA GLN A 10 6.28 -15.75 -8.43
C GLN A 10 6.33 -17.29 -8.43
N ASN A 11 5.29 -17.96 -8.94
CA ASN A 11 5.25 -19.43 -8.99
C ASN A 11 6.10 -20.02 -10.13
N LYS A 12 6.46 -19.23 -11.16
CA LYS A 12 7.33 -19.69 -12.24
C LYS A 12 8.79 -19.75 -11.81
N CYS A 13 9.26 -18.81 -11.00
CA CYS A 13 10.62 -18.85 -10.42
C CYS A 13 10.83 -20.07 -9.51
N ILE A 14 9.85 -20.41 -8.67
CA ILE A 14 9.95 -21.58 -7.78
C ILE A 14 9.97 -22.88 -8.58
N LYS A 15 9.16 -23.01 -9.64
CA LYS A 15 9.17 -24.20 -10.50
C LYS A 15 10.44 -24.31 -11.35
N ALA A 16 10.98 -23.21 -11.87
CA ALA A 16 12.24 -23.21 -12.60
C ALA A 16 13.42 -23.59 -11.69
N TYR A 17 13.43 -23.10 -10.44
CA TYR A 17 14.42 -23.48 -9.43
C TYR A 17 14.30 -24.96 -9.03
N GLN A 18 13.08 -25.46 -8.80
CA GLN A 18 12.85 -26.88 -8.47
C GLN A 18 13.18 -27.82 -9.64
N GLN A 19 12.97 -27.40 -10.89
CA GLN A 19 13.42 -28.14 -12.08
C GLN A 19 14.95 -28.13 -12.25
N ALA A 20 15.61 -27.02 -11.92
CA ALA A 20 17.07 -26.93 -11.96
C ALA A 20 17.74 -27.81 -10.88
N VAL A 21 17.15 -27.89 -9.68
CA VAL A 21 17.66 -28.71 -8.58
C VAL A 21 17.30 -30.20 -8.75
N GLY A 22 16.18 -30.51 -9.40
CA GLY A 22 15.74 -31.88 -9.67
C GLY A 22 16.56 -32.63 -10.73
N ASN A 23 17.20 -31.91 -11.66
CA ASN A 23 17.92 -32.50 -12.79
C ASN A 23 19.42 -32.74 -12.55
N SER A 24 19.99 -32.32 -11.41
CA SER A 24 21.39 -32.60 -11.06
C SER A 24 21.52 -33.91 -10.26
N ARG A 25 21.20 -35.04 -10.88
CA ARG A 25 21.58 -36.38 -10.39
C ARG A 25 22.39 -37.12 -11.46
N GLY A 26 23.69 -36.84 -11.47
CA GLY A 26 24.66 -37.61 -12.23
C GLY A 26 26.07 -37.04 -12.16
N GLY A 27 26.98 -37.76 -11.49
CA GLY A 27 28.41 -37.74 -11.84
C GLY A 27 29.36 -36.93 -10.95
N ALA A 28 30.10 -37.64 -10.11
CA ALA A 28 31.53 -37.46 -9.77
C ALA A 28 32.08 -36.16 -9.14
N GLN A 29 31.28 -35.13 -8.82
CA GLN A 29 31.77 -33.96 -8.05
C GLN A 29 31.45 -33.98 -6.55
N SER A 30 30.63 -34.92 -6.06
CA SER A 30 30.17 -34.95 -4.66
C SER A 30 31.20 -35.42 -3.63
N VAL A 31 32.33 -36.02 -4.04
CA VAL A 31 33.34 -36.52 -3.08
C VAL A 31 34.26 -35.38 -2.59
N PHE A 32 34.45 -34.32 -3.38
CA PHE A 32 35.33 -33.21 -3.01
C PHE A 32 34.65 -32.23 -2.04
N PHE A 33 33.34 -32.01 -2.19
CA PHE A 33 32.57 -31.12 -1.31
C PHE A 33 32.31 -31.73 0.07
N LEU A 34 32.21 -33.06 0.18
CA LEU A 34 32.02 -33.72 1.48
C LEU A 34 33.29 -33.64 2.35
N ALA A 35 34.49 -33.68 1.75
CA ALA A 35 35.75 -33.55 2.47
C ALA A 35 35.99 -32.13 3.02
N ILE A 36 35.61 -31.10 2.27
CA ILE A 36 35.71 -29.69 2.71
C ILE A 36 34.68 -29.39 3.82
N PHE A 37 33.49 -29.96 3.74
CA PHE A 37 32.45 -29.76 4.76
C PHE A 37 32.80 -30.45 6.09
N VAL A 38 33.38 -31.65 6.06
CA VAL A 38 33.84 -32.35 7.27
C VAL A 38 35.04 -31.64 7.92
N ALA A 39 35.97 -31.09 7.13
CA ALA A 39 37.07 -30.29 7.66
C ALA A 39 36.60 -28.97 8.31
N THR A 40 35.57 -28.33 7.74
CA THR A 40 35.02 -27.07 8.26
C THR A 40 34.22 -27.29 9.55
N VAL A 41 33.47 -28.40 9.64
CA VAL A 41 32.70 -28.75 10.86
C VAL A 41 33.62 -29.21 12.01
N LEU A 42 34.76 -29.83 11.72
CA LEU A 42 35.76 -30.18 12.74
C LEU A 42 36.58 -28.99 13.23
N PHE A 43 36.75 -27.94 12.40
CA PHE A 43 37.43 -26.71 12.82
C PHE A 43 36.54 -25.80 13.67
N ILE A 44 35.22 -25.80 13.44
CA ILE A 44 34.27 -24.99 14.21
C ILE A 44 33.97 -25.58 15.60
N ASN A 45 34.08 -26.90 15.78
CA ASN A 45 33.80 -27.54 17.08
C ASN A 45 34.99 -27.56 18.08
N ASN A 46 36.13 -26.96 17.74
CA ASN A 46 37.33 -26.94 18.60
C ASN A 46 37.72 -25.57 19.16
N VAL A 47 36.87 -24.55 19.00
CA VAL A 47 37.08 -23.23 19.63
C VAL A 47 35.85 -22.86 20.44
N SER A 48 35.75 -23.44 21.64
CA SER A 48 34.81 -23.02 22.68
C SER A 48 35.38 -23.39 24.04
N HIS A 49 36.43 -22.69 24.46
CA HIS A 49 36.79 -22.53 25.86
C HIS A 49 37.61 -21.24 26.03
N LEU A 50 37.24 -20.45 27.06
CA LEU A 50 37.78 -19.14 27.47
C LEU A 50 37.23 -18.00 26.58
N GLY A 51 36.68 -16.90 27.07
CA GLY A 51 36.69 -16.22 28.36
C GLY A 51 36.54 -14.72 28.04
N ASP A 52 35.94 -13.94 28.95
CA ASP A 52 35.63 -12.51 28.83
C ASP A 52 36.71 -11.63 28.19
N VAL A 53 36.30 -10.50 27.56
CA VAL A 53 36.72 -9.11 27.82
C VAL A 53 36.30 -8.16 26.67
N SER A 54 35.56 -7.12 27.06
CA SER A 54 35.59 -5.68 26.68
C SER A 54 35.98 -5.19 25.27
N SER A 55 35.09 -4.34 24.73
CA SER A 55 35.31 -3.07 24.00
C SER A 55 36.39 -2.95 22.90
N TYR A 56 35.99 -2.51 21.69
CA TYR A 56 36.56 -1.32 21.02
C TYR A 56 35.73 -0.92 19.79
N HIS A 57 35.46 0.38 19.66
CA HIS A 57 35.05 1.07 18.44
C HIS A 57 36.19 1.05 17.40
N THR A 58 35.89 1.00 16.10
CA THR A 58 36.36 1.98 15.09
C THR A 58 35.72 1.80 13.70
N HIS A 59 35.73 2.91 12.97
CA HIS A 59 35.28 3.23 11.61
C HIS A 59 35.91 2.44 10.43
N GLY A 60 35.27 2.57 9.26
CA GLY A 60 35.84 2.38 7.91
C GLY A 60 35.08 1.32 7.10
N GLY A 61 34.55 1.51 5.90
CA GLY A 61 34.88 2.48 4.85
C GLY A 61 35.64 1.79 3.71
N THR A 62 34.95 1.59 2.57
CA THR A 62 35.43 1.37 1.18
C THR A 62 35.78 -0.03 0.63
N ASN A 63 35.06 -0.34 -0.48
CA ASN A 63 35.46 -0.82 -1.82
C ASN A 63 36.33 -2.07 -2.06
N ALA A 64 35.85 -2.88 -3.02
CA ALA A 64 36.53 -3.46 -4.21
C ALA A 64 35.99 -4.87 -4.48
N ALA A 65 35.24 -5.09 -5.57
CA ALA A 65 35.77 -5.46 -6.89
C ALA A 65 36.57 -6.78 -6.87
N MET A 66 35.95 -7.85 -7.39
CA MET A 66 36.67 -9.01 -7.92
C MET A 66 36.12 -9.36 -9.30
N MET A 67 36.95 -9.10 -10.31
CA MET A 67 36.92 -9.78 -11.61
C MET A 67 37.65 -11.12 -11.51
N GLY A 68 37.24 -12.08 -12.33
CA GLY A 68 37.98 -13.31 -12.67
C GLY A 68 37.12 -14.16 -13.62
N THR A 69 37.19 -13.95 -14.94
CA THR A 69 38.07 -14.62 -15.94
C THR A 69 37.78 -16.11 -16.20
N GLY A 70 37.48 -16.45 -17.46
CA GLY A 70 37.54 -17.80 -18.05
C GLY A 70 36.66 -17.93 -19.31
N LYS A 71 37.16 -17.58 -20.50
CA LYS A 71 37.63 -18.48 -21.60
C LYS A 71 36.53 -19.30 -22.30
N GLU A 72 36.16 -18.91 -23.53
CA GLU A 72 36.67 -19.38 -24.84
C GLU A 72 35.90 -20.59 -25.39
N TYR A 73 35.08 -20.37 -26.43
CA TYR A 73 34.93 -21.29 -27.55
C TYR A 73 34.81 -20.49 -28.86
N LEU A 74 35.63 -20.90 -29.82
CA LEU A 74 35.85 -20.36 -31.17
C LEU A 74 34.88 -20.98 -32.21
N LEU A 75 34.90 -20.34 -33.39
CA LEU A 75 34.31 -20.69 -34.71
C LEU A 75 32.94 -20.04 -34.95
N GLY A 76 32.71 -19.17 -35.93
CA GLY A 76 33.51 -18.68 -37.05
C GLY A 76 32.56 -18.33 -38.20
N ASN A 77 32.64 -17.12 -38.76
CA ASN A 77 32.53 -16.90 -40.20
C ASN A 77 32.80 -15.44 -40.59
N LYS A 78 33.54 -15.31 -41.69
CA LYS A 78 34.02 -14.09 -42.37
C LYS A 78 32.94 -13.50 -43.29
N ALA A 79 32.92 -12.17 -43.39
CA ALA A 79 32.97 -11.35 -44.63
C ALA A 79 32.71 -9.89 -44.23
N ALA A 80 33.72 -9.04 -44.11
CA ALA A 80 34.27 -8.18 -45.18
C ALA A 80 33.31 -7.09 -45.65
N LEU A 81 33.53 -5.84 -45.20
CA LEU A 81 33.73 -4.69 -46.10
C LEU A 81 34.24 -3.46 -45.33
N THR A 82 35.19 -2.82 -45.98
CA THR A 82 36.03 -1.68 -45.62
C THR A 82 35.27 -0.34 -45.62
N SER A 83 35.59 0.56 -44.69
CA SER A 83 36.13 1.88 -45.04
C SER A 83 36.51 2.69 -43.80
N SER A 84 37.66 3.33 -43.92
CA SER A 84 38.32 4.24 -43.01
C SER A 84 37.62 5.59 -42.90
N SER A 85 37.53 6.17 -41.70
CA SER A 85 37.96 7.57 -41.53
C SER A 85 38.37 7.81 -40.08
N SER A 86 39.56 8.38 -39.96
CA SER A 86 40.21 8.87 -38.75
C SER A 86 39.51 10.13 -38.24
N GLN A 87 39.21 10.20 -36.94
CA GLN A 87 39.09 11.49 -36.24
C GLN A 87 39.53 11.34 -34.77
N ALA A 88 40.16 12.41 -34.31
CA ALA A 88 41.12 12.47 -33.23
C ALA A 88 40.52 12.28 -31.83
N ALA A 89 41.34 11.72 -30.94
CA ALA A 89 41.09 11.65 -29.51
C ALA A 89 41.11 13.06 -28.87
N PRO A 90 40.18 13.39 -27.95
CA PRO A 90 40.24 14.61 -27.18
C PRO A 90 41.30 14.50 -26.07
N GLN A 91 42.08 15.57 -25.91
CA GLN A 91 43.06 15.70 -24.83
C GLN A 91 42.37 15.81 -23.46
N PRO A 92 43.00 15.32 -22.38
CA PRO A 92 42.50 15.52 -21.02
C PRO A 92 42.67 16.98 -20.59
N PRO A 93 41.75 17.52 -19.76
CA PRO A 93 41.87 18.86 -19.21
C PRO A 93 43.03 18.96 -18.19
N PRO A 94 43.63 20.16 -18.01
CA PRO A 94 44.76 20.38 -17.12
C PRO A 94 44.36 20.36 -15.63
N ASP A 95 45.34 19.98 -14.81
CA ASP A 95 45.29 19.78 -13.37
C ASP A 95 44.69 20.97 -12.59
N VAL A 96 43.80 20.64 -11.65
CA VAL A 96 43.29 21.55 -10.62
C VAL A 96 44.24 21.52 -9.43
N PRO A 97 44.71 22.68 -8.90
CA PRO A 97 45.63 22.71 -7.76
C PRO A 97 44.91 22.35 -6.45
N GLU A 98 45.56 21.51 -5.64
CA GLU A 98 45.15 21.15 -4.28
C GLU A 98 45.09 22.38 -3.35
N PRO A 99 44.12 22.43 -2.41
CA PRO A 99 44.10 23.44 -1.36
C PRO A 99 45.10 23.09 -0.22
N PRO A 100 45.70 24.08 0.43
CA PRO A 100 46.74 23.87 1.43
C PRO A 100 46.19 23.34 2.77
N ALA A 101 47.03 22.51 3.39
CA ALA A 101 46.84 21.91 4.71
C ALA A 101 46.54 22.94 5.82
N LYS A 102 45.53 22.65 6.65
CA LYS A 102 45.27 23.35 7.91
C LYS A 102 46.21 22.83 9.00
N LYS A 103 46.85 23.77 9.69
CA LYS A 103 47.72 23.57 10.85
C LYS A 103 46.89 23.31 12.12
N GLU A 104 47.44 22.44 12.95
CA GLU A 104 47.14 22.21 14.36
C GLU A 104 47.31 23.48 15.20
N GLY A 105 46.54 23.58 16.30
CA GLY A 105 46.71 24.60 17.34
C GLY A 105 45.54 24.64 18.31
N ASP A 106 45.51 23.69 19.24
CA ASP A 106 44.88 23.83 20.57
C ASP A 106 45.88 24.59 21.48
N PRO A 107 45.43 25.31 22.55
CA PRO A 107 45.23 24.59 23.82
C PRO A 107 44.16 25.13 24.80
N ASP A 108 43.63 24.15 25.55
CA ASP A 108 43.39 24.06 27.00
C ASP A 108 42.32 24.86 27.78
N GLU A 109 41.89 24.14 28.84
CA GLU A 109 41.09 24.47 30.02
C GLU A 109 39.55 24.36 29.86
N THR A 110 38.77 23.70 30.74
CA THR A 110 39.00 23.31 32.14
C THR A 110 38.09 22.14 32.55
N VAL A 111 38.60 21.34 33.47
CA VAL A 111 37.98 20.20 34.16
C VAL A 111 37.07 20.67 35.30
N VAL A 112 35.85 20.12 35.43
CA VAL A 112 35.14 20.04 36.72
C VAL A 112 34.49 18.66 36.88
N ALA A 113 34.74 18.09 38.06
CA ALA A 113 34.54 16.71 38.46
C ALA A 113 33.08 16.27 38.61
N ALA A 114 32.83 14.99 38.30
CA ALA A 114 31.62 14.26 38.66
C ALA A 114 31.81 13.56 40.03
N VAL A 115 30.82 13.70 40.90
CA VAL A 115 30.65 12.97 42.16
C VAL A 115 29.71 11.80 41.90
N SER A 116 30.13 10.60 42.31
CA SER A 116 29.35 9.35 42.35
C SER A 116 28.34 9.38 43.52
N PRO A 117 27.23 8.62 43.46
CA PRO A 117 27.30 7.36 44.21
C PRO A 117 26.53 6.18 43.58
N ASN A 118 27.02 4.99 43.95
CA ASN A 118 26.35 3.70 43.88
C ASN A 118 25.14 3.60 44.82
N ASP A 119 24.27 2.67 44.43
CA ASP A 119 23.62 1.60 45.22
C ASP A 119 22.10 1.54 45.12
N GLY A 120 21.65 0.28 45.03
CA GLY A 120 20.42 -0.14 44.39
C GLY A 120 19.13 0.22 45.12
N ASP A 121 18.03 0.19 44.37
CA ASP A 121 16.87 -0.54 44.84
C ASP A 121 16.00 -1.07 43.69
N LYS A 122 15.39 -2.22 43.93
CA LYS A 122 14.45 -2.90 43.05
C LYS A 122 13.06 -2.31 43.25
N THR A 123 12.52 -1.60 42.27
CA THR A 123 11.07 -1.38 42.20
C THR A 123 10.55 -1.43 40.77
N LYS A 124 9.51 -2.26 40.59
CA LYS A 124 8.64 -2.33 39.42
C LYS A 124 8.13 -0.92 39.09
N LEU A 125 8.34 -0.48 37.85
CA LEU A 125 7.67 0.70 37.30
C LEU A 125 6.37 0.26 36.64
N THR A 126 5.24 0.61 37.26
CA THR A 126 3.91 0.66 36.63
C THR A 126 3.77 2.00 35.93
N VAL A 127 3.25 1.97 34.70
CA VAL A 127 2.94 3.15 33.89
C VAL A 127 1.60 3.69 34.39
N ASP A 128 1.65 4.64 35.32
CA ASP A 128 0.54 5.54 35.69
C ASP A 128 1.14 6.64 36.57
N GLU A 129 1.54 7.76 35.97
CA GLU A 129 1.64 9.10 36.59
C GLU A 129 2.40 10.06 35.64
N LEU A 130 1.65 10.80 34.82
CA LEU A 130 2.15 12.01 34.15
C LEU A 130 0.96 12.93 33.84
N VAL A 131 0.37 13.50 34.90
CA VAL A 131 -0.49 14.68 34.82
C VAL A 131 -0.20 15.56 36.04
N VAL A 132 -0.19 16.88 35.81
CA VAL A 132 -0.11 18.02 36.74
C VAL A 132 1.28 18.62 36.96
N ALA A 133 1.57 19.68 36.20
CA ALA A 133 1.71 21.03 36.79
C ALA A 133 1.63 22.09 35.68
N GLY A 134 0.58 22.92 35.73
CA GLY A 134 0.47 24.15 34.97
C GLY A 134 0.50 25.37 35.90
N LYS A 135 1.06 26.48 35.40
CA LYS A 135 0.93 27.92 35.76
C LYS A 135 2.18 28.61 35.16
N GLU A 136 2.11 29.69 34.37
CA GLU A 136 1.58 31.03 34.68
C GLU A 136 1.45 31.89 33.40
N ASP A 137 0.47 32.80 33.45
CA ASP A 137 0.37 34.18 32.94
C ASP A 137 0.85 34.62 31.54
N THR A 138 -0.07 35.21 30.76
CA THR A 138 0.03 36.56 30.15
C THR A 138 -1.33 36.90 29.50
N LYS A 139 -2.12 37.77 30.11
CA LYS A 139 -2.33 39.22 29.83
C LYS A 139 -2.94 39.57 28.45
N GLU A 140 -4.11 40.16 28.56
CA GLU A 140 -4.87 40.93 27.55
C GLU A 140 -4.04 42.00 26.85
N GLU A 141 -4.31 42.19 25.55
CA GLU A 141 -4.36 43.54 24.96
C GLU A 141 -5.39 43.56 23.81
N ASN A 142 -6.28 44.54 23.88
CA ASN A 142 -7.34 44.86 22.94
C ASN A 142 -6.87 45.94 21.95
N ASP A 143 -7.66 46.08 20.87
CA ASP A 143 -7.79 47.23 19.97
C ASP A 143 -6.80 47.36 18.79
N ASN A 144 -7.32 47.15 17.57
CA ASN A 144 -7.61 48.28 16.67
C ASN A 144 -8.40 47.88 15.43
N LYS A 145 -9.24 48.84 15.00
CA LYS A 145 -10.21 48.82 13.91
C LYS A 145 -9.88 49.99 12.97
N ALA A 146 -9.87 49.77 11.65
CA ALA A 146 -10.12 50.72 10.54
C ALA A 146 -9.83 49.99 9.21
N ASP A 147 -10.83 49.74 8.36
CA ASP A 147 -11.35 50.63 7.29
C ASP A 147 -10.29 51.07 6.27
N THR A 148 -10.41 50.60 5.01
CA THR A 148 -10.84 51.44 3.86
C THR A 148 -10.77 50.68 2.53
N ASP A 149 -11.74 51.03 1.68
CA ASP A 149 -11.98 50.65 0.30
C ASP A 149 -10.82 51.01 -0.66
N ASN A 150 -10.70 50.32 -1.80
CA ASN A 150 -10.92 50.98 -3.10
C ASN A 150 -10.98 50.04 -4.31
N ASP A 151 -11.98 50.32 -5.14
CA ASP A 151 -12.16 49.91 -6.53
C ASP A 151 -11.03 50.43 -7.45
N ASN A 152 -10.74 49.75 -8.56
CA ASN A 152 -11.12 50.21 -9.91
C ASN A 152 -10.54 49.41 -11.09
N GLN A 153 -11.42 49.20 -12.08
CA GLN A 153 -11.28 49.28 -13.55
C GLN A 153 -10.36 48.28 -14.29
N GLN A 154 -10.83 47.42 -15.22
CA GLN A 154 -11.72 47.55 -16.40
C GLN A 154 -10.99 48.08 -17.65
N ASN A 155 -10.93 47.24 -18.71
CA ASN A 155 -11.17 47.52 -20.15
C ASN A 155 -10.50 46.44 -21.07
N ASP A 156 -11.32 45.56 -21.67
CA ASP A 156 -11.57 45.22 -23.11
C ASP A 156 -10.50 45.52 -24.21
N PRO A 157 -10.60 45.04 -25.49
CA PRO A 157 -11.66 44.24 -26.16
C PRO A 157 -11.20 43.13 -27.15
N GLU A 158 -12.20 42.44 -27.75
CA GLU A 158 -12.32 41.91 -29.15
C GLU A 158 -11.30 40.86 -29.65
N ASP A 159 -11.56 39.94 -30.57
CA ASP A 159 -12.70 39.28 -31.25
C ASP A 159 -12.00 38.16 -32.05
N ASP A 160 -12.63 37.00 -32.27
CA ASP A 160 -12.58 36.25 -33.54
C ASP A 160 -13.26 34.87 -33.40
N ASP A 161 -14.53 34.88 -33.79
CA ASP A 161 -15.19 33.97 -34.74
C ASP A 161 -14.40 32.72 -35.20
N HIS A 162 -14.86 31.54 -34.78
CA HIS A 162 -15.05 30.40 -35.68
C HIS A 162 -16.06 29.42 -35.09
N GLY A 163 -17.20 29.32 -35.76
CA GLY A 163 -18.21 28.31 -35.51
C GLY A 163 -17.74 26.91 -35.92
N ASP A 164 -18.11 25.93 -35.13
CA ASP A 164 -18.24 24.55 -35.58
C ASP A 164 -19.39 23.86 -34.83
N ASP A 165 -20.40 23.49 -35.61
CA ASP A 165 -21.56 22.72 -35.20
C ASP A 165 -21.14 21.29 -34.80
N ASN A 166 -21.15 20.99 -33.51
CA ASN A 166 -21.18 19.60 -33.05
C ASN A 166 -22.27 19.37 -32.01
N LYS A 167 -23.22 18.56 -32.45
CA LYS A 167 -24.47 18.16 -31.80
C LYS A 167 -24.16 17.19 -30.65
N ALA A 168 -23.91 17.73 -29.46
CA ALA A 168 -23.79 16.93 -28.24
C ALA A 168 -25.18 16.50 -27.74
N GLU A 169 -25.37 15.19 -27.59
CA GLU A 169 -26.51 14.59 -26.90
C GLU A 169 -26.56 15.09 -25.45
N LYS A 170 -27.63 15.82 -25.12
CA LYS A 170 -27.92 16.27 -23.77
C LYS A 170 -28.27 15.06 -22.89
N SER A 171 -27.38 14.75 -21.96
CA SER A 171 -27.68 13.90 -20.81
C SER A 171 -28.75 14.59 -19.94
N PRO A 172 -29.85 13.91 -19.55
CA PRO A 172 -30.89 14.53 -18.73
C PRO A 172 -30.46 14.59 -17.27
N HIS A 173 -29.93 15.73 -16.83
CA HIS A 173 -29.94 16.10 -15.42
C HIS A 173 -31.37 16.47 -15.01
N ASN A 174 -32.11 15.49 -14.49
CA ASN A 174 -33.34 15.74 -13.76
C ASN A 174 -33.00 16.32 -12.38
N ASN A 175 -32.95 17.66 -12.30
CA ASN A 175 -33.08 18.37 -11.03
C ASN A 175 -34.56 18.44 -10.66
N ASP A 176 -35.09 17.35 -10.11
CA ASP A 176 -36.37 17.40 -9.41
C ASP A 176 -36.10 17.90 -7.99
N GLY A 177 -36.52 19.14 -7.71
CA GLY A 177 -36.32 19.87 -6.46
C GLY A 177 -37.18 19.30 -5.32
N GLY A 178 -36.96 18.03 -4.99
CA GLY A 178 -37.50 17.40 -3.80
C GLY A 178 -37.03 18.17 -2.57
N LYS A 179 -37.98 18.76 -1.85
CA LYS A 179 -37.75 19.31 -0.51
C LYS A 179 -37.28 18.16 0.38
N ASN A 180 -35.97 17.95 0.44
CA ASN A 180 -35.34 17.05 1.39
C ASN A 180 -35.66 17.61 2.78
N ASN A 181 -36.53 16.91 3.50
CA ASN A 181 -36.56 16.95 4.95
C ASN A 181 -35.22 16.37 5.39
N GLY A 182 -34.15 17.16 5.27
CA GLY A 182 -32.80 16.80 5.66
C GLY A 182 -32.80 16.61 7.17
N SER A 183 -33.14 15.40 7.60
CA SER A 183 -32.76 14.93 8.92
C SER A 183 -31.26 15.17 9.01
N ASP A 184 -30.88 16.05 9.91
CA ASP A 184 -29.50 16.43 10.17
C ASP A 184 -28.70 15.16 10.48
N ILE A 185 -28.02 14.60 9.47
CA ILE A 185 -27.32 13.30 9.54
C ILE A 185 -26.31 13.31 10.70
N SER A 186 -25.79 14.51 11.04
CA SER A 186 -24.89 14.72 12.16
C SER A 186 -25.49 14.36 13.53
N LYS A 187 -26.82 14.28 13.65
CA LYS A 187 -27.52 13.92 14.90
C LYS A 187 -27.71 12.41 15.08
N LEU A 188 -27.53 11.62 14.02
CA LEU A 188 -27.63 10.17 14.11
C LEU A 188 -26.35 9.61 14.74
N SER A 189 -26.46 8.52 15.48
CA SER A 189 -25.28 7.78 15.94
C SER A 189 -24.47 7.25 14.75
N ARG A 190 -23.17 6.98 14.92
CA ARG A 190 -22.31 6.44 13.84
C ARG A 190 -22.91 5.19 13.19
N ALA A 191 -23.40 4.26 14.01
CA ALA A 191 -24.04 3.03 13.53
C ALA A 191 -25.32 3.31 12.72
N GLU A 192 -26.13 4.29 13.13
CA GLU A 192 -27.33 4.70 12.38
C GLU A 192 -26.95 5.35 11.05
N GLN A 193 -25.94 6.23 11.03
CA GLN A 193 -25.43 6.84 9.80
C GLN A 193 -24.95 5.77 8.82
N TYR A 194 -24.21 4.76 9.29
CA TYR A 194 -23.71 3.69 8.42
C TYR A 194 -24.82 2.77 7.93
N ALA A 195 -25.81 2.49 8.79
CA ALA A 195 -26.96 1.65 8.44
C ALA A 195 -27.92 2.30 7.42
N MET A 196 -27.81 3.62 7.19
CA MET A 196 -28.51 4.27 6.07
C MET A 196 -28.02 3.77 4.71
N PHE A 197 -26.78 3.25 4.66
CA PHE A 197 -26.21 2.65 3.48
C PHE A 197 -26.43 1.13 3.53
N LYS A 198 -26.65 0.52 2.37
CA LYS A 198 -26.82 -0.95 2.26
C LYS A 198 -25.54 -1.73 2.56
N ALA A 199 -24.43 -1.03 2.80
CA ALA A 199 -23.14 -1.62 3.16
C ALA A 199 -23.17 -2.22 4.56
N GLU A 200 -22.50 -3.35 4.70
CA GLU A 200 -22.37 -4.00 6.00
C GLU A 200 -21.51 -3.15 6.94
N VAL A 201 -21.96 -3.00 8.19
CA VAL A 201 -21.28 -2.12 9.15
C VAL A 201 -20.01 -2.77 9.72
N GLY A 202 -20.06 -4.07 10.01
CA GLY A 202 -19.02 -4.75 10.78
C GLY A 202 -19.16 -4.51 12.29
N ILE A 203 -18.06 -4.69 13.03
CA ILE A 203 -17.96 -4.31 14.45
C ILE A 203 -17.26 -2.98 14.49
N LEU A 204 -17.81 -2.03 15.24
CA LEU A 204 -17.21 -0.72 15.45
C LEU A 204 -16.62 -0.67 16.85
N SER A 205 -15.60 0.16 17.03
CA SER A 205 -15.11 0.53 18.37
C SER A 205 -16.15 1.38 19.10
N ASP A 206 -16.43 1.01 20.34
CA ASP A 206 -17.24 1.81 21.27
C ASP A 206 -16.46 3.00 21.85
N ALA A 207 -15.15 3.07 21.61
CA ALA A 207 -14.34 4.20 22.05
C ALA A 207 -14.81 5.49 21.35
N PRO A 208 -14.91 6.61 22.07
CA PRO A 208 -15.14 7.92 21.47
C PRO A 208 -14.02 8.23 20.47
N PHE A 209 -14.37 8.88 19.36
CA PHE A 209 -13.41 9.20 18.29
C PHE A 209 -12.26 10.08 18.80
N GLU A 210 -12.54 10.93 19.79
CA GLU A 210 -11.59 11.77 20.51
C GLU A 210 -10.41 10.97 21.09
N THR A 211 -10.64 9.72 21.49
CA THR A 211 -9.59 8.81 21.97
C THR A 211 -8.51 8.57 20.91
N PHE A 212 -8.90 8.51 19.64
CA PHE A 212 -7.97 8.36 18.52
C PHE A 212 -7.30 9.70 18.17
N LEU A 213 -8.03 10.82 18.28
CA LEU A 213 -7.46 12.17 18.10
C LEU A 213 -6.36 12.49 19.12
N GLU A 214 -6.51 12.07 20.37
CA GLU A 214 -5.45 12.21 21.38
C GLU A 214 -4.19 11.45 20.99
N LYS A 215 -4.34 10.25 20.40
CA LYS A 215 -3.21 9.48 19.87
C LYS A 215 -2.61 10.12 18.62
N HIS A 216 -3.43 10.74 17.76
CA HIS A 216 -2.93 11.55 16.64
C HIS A 216 -2.02 12.65 17.13
N LYS A 217 -2.46 13.40 18.14
CA LYS A 217 -1.69 14.51 18.72
C LYS A 217 -0.31 14.05 19.17
N VAL A 218 -0.22 12.93 19.89
CA VAL A 218 1.07 12.36 20.31
C VAL A 218 1.99 12.06 19.12
N ILE A 219 1.44 11.47 18.04
CA ILE A 219 2.22 11.15 16.84
C ILE A 219 2.61 12.41 16.08
N ASP A 220 1.68 13.35 15.93
CA ASP A 220 1.83 14.57 15.13
C ASP A 220 2.81 15.56 15.78
N GLU A 221 2.88 15.57 17.12
CA GLU A 221 3.83 16.37 17.91
C GLU A 221 5.24 15.78 17.96
N PHE A 222 5.48 14.60 17.39
CA PHE A 222 6.84 14.08 17.27
C PHE A 222 7.74 15.07 16.50
N ASP A 223 8.93 15.30 17.04
CA ASP A 223 9.95 16.12 16.38
C ASP A 223 10.22 15.62 14.96
N ASN A 224 10.14 16.53 13.99
CA ASN A 224 10.30 16.19 12.57
C ASN A 224 11.67 15.60 12.27
N THR A 225 12.74 16.04 12.96
CA THR A 225 14.08 15.47 12.78
C THR A 225 14.11 13.99 13.18
N GLN A 226 13.52 13.67 14.34
CA GLN A 226 13.39 12.29 14.81
C GLN A 226 12.48 11.45 13.90
N ARG A 227 11.32 12.00 13.50
CA ARG A 227 10.38 11.36 12.56
C ARG A 227 11.07 10.98 11.26
N CYS A 228 11.76 11.92 10.61
CA CYS A 228 12.47 11.65 9.37
C CYS A 228 13.59 10.62 9.58
N ARG A 229 14.34 10.72 10.69
CA ARG A 229 15.39 9.76 11.03
C ARG A 229 14.86 8.33 11.20
N ARG A 230 13.65 8.14 11.75
CA ARG A 230 13.02 6.80 11.90
C ARG A 230 12.94 6.04 10.59
N TYR A 231 12.72 6.73 9.47
CA TYR A 231 12.61 6.09 8.15
C TYR A 231 13.91 6.21 7.32
N GLY A 232 14.95 6.81 7.88
CA GLY A 232 16.20 7.10 7.17
C GLY A 232 16.04 8.17 6.09
N TYR A 233 15.27 9.21 6.42
CA TYR A 233 15.12 10.45 5.66
C TYR A 233 15.79 11.60 6.40
N THR A 234 15.92 12.75 5.74
CA THR A 234 16.43 13.99 6.33
C THR A 234 15.29 14.98 6.55
N PHE A 235 15.47 15.87 7.52
CA PHE A 235 14.59 17.02 7.74
C PHE A 235 15.38 18.29 7.48
N SER A 236 14.75 19.26 6.82
CA SER A 236 15.30 20.60 6.61
C SER A 236 14.22 21.60 6.95
N ALA A 237 14.41 22.36 8.03
CA ALA A 237 13.49 23.42 8.42
C ALA A 237 13.40 24.54 7.35
N LYS A 238 14.46 24.70 6.54
CA LYS A 238 14.49 25.69 5.44
C LYS A 238 13.68 25.25 4.23
N GLU A 239 13.64 23.94 3.98
CA GLU A 239 12.86 23.34 2.91
C GLU A 239 11.64 22.61 3.47
N GLU A 240 11.10 23.05 4.61
CA GLU A 240 9.96 22.37 5.20
C GLU A 240 8.84 22.34 4.16
N ARG A 241 8.53 21.13 3.71
CA ARG A 241 7.47 20.91 2.73
C ARG A 241 6.23 20.57 3.52
N ASN A 242 5.11 21.09 3.08
CA ASN A 242 3.81 20.59 3.48
C ASN A 242 3.20 19.93 2.25
N ARG A 243 3.74 18.76 1.88
CA ARG A 243 3.26 18.06 0.68
C ARG A 243 1.81 17.65 0.89
N ARG A 244 0.97 18.01 -0.07
CA ARG A 244 -0.42 17.58 -0.10
C ARG A 244 -0.51 16.14 -0.58
N ILE A 245 -1.33 15.33 0.06
CA ILE A 245 -1.50 13.91 -0.25
C ILE A 245 -2.89 13.71 -0.84
N PHE A 246 -2.94 13.20 -2.08
CA PHE A 246 -4.16 12.83 -2.77
C PHE A 246 -4.34 11.32 -2.65
N TYR A 247 -5.37 10.90 -1.91
CA TYR A 247 -5.66 9.49 -1.66
C TYR A 247 -6.62 8.92 -2.69
N GLY A 248 -6.42 7.67 -3.05
CA GLY A 248 -7.16 6.97 -4.08
C GLY A 248 -7.29 5.49 -3.77
N ALA A 249 -8.51 4.97 -3.78
CA ALA A 249 -8.76 3.55 -3.62
C ALA A 249 -9.92 3.05 -4.47
N VAL A 250 -9.84 1.77 -4.86
CA VAL A 250 -10.96 1.03 -5.43
C VAL A 250 -11.67 0.31 -4.27
N MET A 251 -12.98 0.50 -4.18
CA MET A 251 -13.86 -0.09 -3.18
C MET A 251 -14.62 -1.26 -3.78
N ALA A 252 -14.76 -2.34 -3.01
CA ALA A 252 -15.66 -3.44 -3.27
C ALA A 252 -16.73 -3.50 -2.16
N ASP A 253 -16.79 -4.63 -1.46
CA ASP A 253 -17.79 -4.93 -0.44
C ASP A 253 -17.21 -4.84 0.99
N GLU A 254 -16.16 -4.03 1.18
CA GLU A 254 -15.50 -3.86 2.49
C GLU A 254 -16.47 -3.28 3.54
N PRO A 255 -16.53 -3.82 4.78
CA PRO A 255 -17.41 -3.24 5.79
C PRO A 255 -17.02 -1.82 6.18
N TRP A 256 -17.97 -1.05 6.72
CA TRP A 256 -17.70 0.27 7.33
C TRP A 256 -16.61 0.21 8.42
N GLU A 257 -16.49 -0.92 9.11
CA GLU A 257 -15.39 -1.23 10.02
C GLU A 257 -14.00 -0.98 9.41
N LEU A 258 -13.76 -1.35 8.14
CA LEU A 258 -12.47 -1.08 7.49
C LEU A 258 -12.26 0.42 7.24
N PHE A 259 -13.30 1.15 6.82
CA PHE A 259 -13.22 2.60 6.66
C PHE A 259 -12.94 3.31 7.98
N GLU A 260 -13.52 2.85 9.08
CA GLU A 260 -13.25 3.37 10.43
C GLU A 260 -11.80 3.12 10.85
N ILE A 261 -11.28 1.89 10.66
CA ILE A 261 -9.86 1.58 10.92
C ILE A 261 -8.96 2.52 10.10
N LEU A 262 -9.27 2.72 8.82
CA LEU A 262 -8.49 3.58 7.94
C LEU A 262 -8.58 5.06 8.36
N SER A 263 -9.77 5.53 8.70
CA SER A 263 -9.96 6.90 9.12
C SER A 263 -9.24 7.22 10.42
N ALA A 264 -9.20 6.27 11.36
CA ALA A 264 -8.51 6.43 12.63
C ALA A 264 -6.98 6.52 12.49
N GLU A 265 -6.39 6.12 11.36
CA GLU A 265 -4.97 6.38 11.06
C GLU A 265 -4.78 7.70 10.29
N SER A 266 -5.68 7.97 9.34
CA SER A 266 -5.50 8.99 8.31
C SER A 266 -6.30 10.28 8.51
N TYR A 267 -7.03 10.42 9.62
CA TYR A 267 -7.86 11.59 9.89
C TYR A 267 -7.09 12.91 9.73
N GLY A 268 -7.61 13.81 8.90
CA GLY A 268 -7.05 15.13 8.65
C GLY A 268 -5.70 15.14 7.91
N ILE A 269 -5.29 14.02 7.31
CA ILE A 269 -4.01 13.93 6.57
C ILE A 269 -4.17 14.28 5.09
N PHE A 270 -5.25 13.81 4.46
CA PHE A 270 -5.40 13.91 3.02
C PHE A 270 -5.94 15.27 2.60
N GLU A 271 -5.39 15.76 1.49
CA GLU A 271 -5.83 16.99 0.82
C GLU A 271 -7.11 16.75 0.01
N ALA A 272 -7.24 15.56 -0.58
CA ALA A 272 -8.43 15.09 -1.27
C ALA A 272 -8.44 13.55 -1.32
N MET A 273 -9.64 12.97 -1.44
CA MET A 273 -9.85 11.54 -1.55
C MET A 273 -10.72 11.21 -2.77
N VAL A 274 -10.33 10.18 -3.50
CA VAL A 274 -11.12 9.60 -4.59
C VAL A 274 -11.35 8.12 -4.31
N LEU A 275 -12.62 7.72 -4.29
CA LEU A 275 -13.03 6.35 -4.07
C LEU A 275 -13.81 5.88 -5.30
N ILE A 276 -13.36 4.80 -5.92
CA ILE A 276 -14.03 4.23 -7.09
C ILE A 276 -14.78 2.97 -6.67
N GLU A 277 -16.08 2.90 -6.93
CA GLU A 277 -16.90 1.71 -6.66
C GLU A 277 -17.36 1.08 -7.99
N PRO A 278 -16.72 -0.02 -8.44
CA PRO A 278 -17.15 -0.72 -9.64
C PRO A 278 -18.55 -1.32 -9.49
N ASP A 279 -19.37 -1.35 -10.53
CA ASP A 279 -20.69 -2.02 -10.50
C ASP A 279 -20.65 -3.48 -10.94
N HIS A 280 -19.45 -4.04 -11.01
CA HIS A 280 -19.20 -5.46 -11.17
C HIS A 280 -18.21 -5.94 -10.10
N ASP A 281 -18.31 -7.22 -9.70
CA ASP A 281 -17.28 -7.88 -8.89
C ASP A 281 -16.07 -8.29 -9.75
N ILE A 282 -15.03 -8.84 -9.12
CA ILE A 282 -13.84 -9.34 -9.82
C ILE A 282 -14.13 -10.53 -10.76
N TYR A 283 -15.30 -11.15 -10.70
CA TYR A 283 -15.72 -12.20 -11.61
C TYR A 283 -16.54 -11.67 -12.79
N GLY A 284 -16.81 -10.36 -12.81
CA GLY A 284 -17.64 -9.69 -13.78
C GLY A 284 -19.13 -9.94 -13.57
N ASN A 285 -19.57 -10.29 -12.35
CA ASN A 285 -20.98 -10.32 -12.01
C ASN A 285 -21.43 -8.90 -11.64
N PRO A 286 -22.59 -8.44 -12.11
CA PRO A 286 -23.14 -7.15 -11.69
C PRO A 286 -23.35 -7.10 -10.18
N ARG A 287 -23.02 -5.96 -9.57
CA ARG A 287 -23.30 -5.64 -8.17
C ARG A 287 -23.84 -4.22 -8.04
N GLU A 288 -24.60 -3.97 -6.98
CA GLU A 288 -25.10 -2.63 -6.66
C GLU A 288 -24.02 -1.87 -5.87
N PRO A 289 -23.52 -0.72 -6.36
CA PRO A 289 -22.65 0.15 -5.56
C PRO A 289 -23.38 0.61 -4.29
N LEU A 290 -22.71 0.51 -3.14
CA LEU A 290 -23.32 0.66 -1.83
C LEU A 290 -23.09 2.05 -1.21
N ARG A 291 -22.10 2.82 -1.70
CA ARG A 291 -21.58 4.01 -1.00
C ARG A 291 -21.55 5.28 -1.84
N LEU A 292 -22.14 5.30 -3.04
CA LEU A 292 -22.11 6.49 -3.93
C LEU A 292 -22.62 7.77 -3.27
N GLU A 293 -23.58 7.66 -2.35
CA GLU A 293 -24.18 8.79 -1.62
C GLU A 293 -23.53 9.06 -0.25
N ALA A 294 -22.42 8.39 0.08
CA ALA A 294 -21.82 8.43 1.41
C ALA A 294 -20.78 9.55 1.58
N THR A 295 -20.74 10.53 0.67
CA THR A 295 -19.73 11.60 0.67
C THR A 295 -19.63 12.34 1.99
N GLN A 296 -20.76 12.80 2.57
CA GLN A 296 -20.74 13.54 3.84
C GLN A 296 -20.23 12.70 5.01
N VAL A 297 -20.61 11.43 5.05
CA VAL A 297 -20.15 10.49 6.08
C VAL A 297 -18.65 10.29 5.96
N LEU A 298 -18.12 10.08 4.76
CA LEU A 298 -16.69 9.90 4.53
C LEU A 298 -15.89 11.19 4.75
N GLN A 299 -16.43 12.36 4.40
CA GLN A 299 -15.82 13.65 4.72
C GLN A 299 -15.64 13.81 6.24
N SER A 300 -16.71 13.56 7.01
CA SER A 300 -16.66 13.62 8.47
C SER A 300 -15.72 12.56 9.06
N MET A 301 -15.77 11.34 8.52
CA MET A 301 -15.00 10.20 9.03
C MET A 301 -13.50 10.42 8.83
N PHE A 302 -13.06 10.88 7.66
CA PHE A 302 -11.64 11.08 7.35
C PHE A 302 -11.15 12.51 7.67
N GLY A 303 -12.03 13.44 8.02
CA GLY A 303 -11.65 14.84 8.23
C GLY A 303 -11.14 15.48 6.93
N VAL A 304 -11.75 15.14 5.80
CA VAL A 304 -11.35 15.61 4.46
C VAL A 304 -12.53 16.29 3.81
N GLU A 305 -12.37 17.54 3.38
CA GLU A 305 -13.47 18.28 2.75
C GLU A 305 -13.76 17.80 1.33
N ARG A 306 -12.76 17.32 0.60
CA ARG A 306 -12.89 16.95 -0.81
C ARG A 306 -12.82 15.44 -0.98
N VAL A 307 -13.99 14.81 -0.88
CA VAL A 307 -14.17 13.37 -1.10
C VAL A 307 -15.05 13.16 -2.33
N HIS A 308 -14.54 12.48 -3.34
CA HIS A 308 -15.30 12.09 -4.53
C HIS A 308 -15.49 10.57 -4.54
N ILE A 309 -16.74 10.13 -4.66
CA ILE A 309 -17.11 8.72 -4.79
C ILE A 309 -17.70 8.54 -6.17
N LEU A 310 -17.07 7.70 -6.99
CA LEU A 310 -17.45 7.52 -8.39
C LEU A 310 -17.85 6.07 -8.63
N LYS A 311 -18.98 5.90 -9.31
CA LYS A 311 -19.35 4.62 -9.90
C LYS A 311 -18.42 4.34 -11.08
N TYR A 312 -17.86 3.14 -11.15
CA TYR A 312 -17.15 2.66 -12.33
C TYR A 312 -17.90 1.51 -12.99
N SER A 313 -18.04 1.54 -14.31
CA SER A 313 -18.77 0.52 -15.06
C SER A 313 -17.96 0.08 -16.27
N ASN A 314 -17.61 -1.20 -16.30
CA ASN A 314 -16.96 -1.83 -17.44
C ASN A 314 -17.31 -3.32 -17.46
N ASP A 315 -18.25 -3.70 -18.32
CA ASP A 315 -18.79 -5.06 -18.45
C ASP A 315 -17.80 -6.03 -19.13
N GLN A 316 -16.78 -5.50 -19.80
CA GLN A 316 -15.76 -6.28 -20.50
C GLN A 316 -14.57 -6.61 -19.60
N ALA A 317 -14.30 -5.77 -18.59
CA ALA A 317 -13.20 -5.95 -17.67
C ALA A 317 -13.55 -6.92 -16.54
N LYS A 318 -12.65 -7.86 -16.26
CA LYS A 318 -12.80 -8.85 -15.17
C LYS A 318 -11.49 -9.04 -14.43
N GLY A 319 -11.59 -9.53 -13.20
CA GLY A 319 -10.45 -9.78 -12.33
C GLY A 319 -9.66 -8.50 -12.07
N ASP A 320 -8.34 -8.64 -12.07
CA ASP A 320 -7.42 -7.53 -11.80
C ASP A 320 -7.56 -6.38 -12.82
N LEU A 321 -7.93 -6.69 -14.08
CA LEU A 321 -8.14 -5.68 -15.12
C LEU A 321 -9.24 -4.67 -14.76
N LEU A 322 -10.31 -5.12 -14.09
CA LEU A 322 -11.39 -4.22 -13.65
C LEU A 322 -10.85 -3.16 -12.68
N TYR A 323 -10.06 -3.60 -11.71
CA TYR A 323 -9.47 -2.73 -10.69
C TYR A 323 -8.36 -1.84 -11.26
N ASP A 324 -7.55 -2.37 -12.17
CA ASP A 324 -6.49 -1.60 -12.82
C ASP A 324 -7.08 -0.46 -13.67
N LEU A 325 -8.13 -0.72 -14.44
CA LEU A 325 -8.83 0.35 -15.16
C LEU A 325 -9.51 1.36 -14.22
N ALA A 326 -10.11 0.90 -13.11
CA ALA A 326 -10.70 1.79 -12.11
C ALA A 326 -9.65 2.74 -11.50
N ARG A 327 -8.39 2.30 -11.36
CA ARG A 327 -7.29 3.16 -10.87
C ARG A 327 -6.89 4.26 -11.85
N GLU A 328 -7.16 4.10 -13.14
CA GLU A 328 -6.98 5.19 -14.10
C GLU A 328 -7.98 6.33 -13.86
N GLU A 329 -9.21 6.00 -13.45
CA GLU A 329 -10.21 7.02 -13.09
C GLU A 329 -9.81 7.81 -11.85
N ILE A 330 -9.12 7.18 -10.90
CA ILE A 330 -8.56 7.87 -9.71
C ILE A 330 -7.62 8.99 -10.15
N VAL A 331 -6.67 8.72 -11.04
CA VAL A 331 -5.68 9.71 -11.49
C VAL A 331 -6.36 10.86 -12.25
N LYS A 332 -7.34 10.55 -13.10
CA LYS A 332 -8.15 11.57 -13.79
C LYS A 332 -8.86 12.48 -12.79
N GLU A 333 -9.39 11.91 -11.72
CA GLU A 333 -10.13 12.68 -10.72
C GLU A 333 -9.21 13.49 -9.81
N TRP A 334 -8.05 12.97 -9.42
CA TRP A 334 -7.01 13.75 -8.73
C TRP A 334 -6.63 15.00 -9.52
N LYS A 335 -6.49 14.89 -10.85
CA LYS A 335 -6.25 16.05 -11.72
C LYS A 335 -7.36 17.10 -11.61
N LYS A 336 -8.62 16.68 -11.66
CA LYS A 336 -9.78 17.59 -11.53
C LYS A 336 -9.84 18.26 -10.16
N LEU A 337 -9.38 17.56 -9.12
CA LEU A 337 -9.28 18.06 -7.75
C LEU A 337 -8.05 18.97 -7.51
N GLY A 338 -7.28 19.29 -8.56
CA GLY A 338 -6.18 20.24 -8.50
C GLY A 338 -4.87 19.64 -7.97
N MET A 339 -4.66 18.34 -8.17
CA MET A 339 -3.34 17.73 -7.96
C MET A 339 -2.33 18.34 -8.94
N THR A 340 -1.17 18.72 -8.41
CA THR A 340 -0.05 19.31 -9.15
C THR A 340 1.17 18.38 -9.16
N VAL A 341 2.20 18.75 -9.93
CA VAL A 341 3.45 17.97 -10.05
C VAL A 341 4.22 17.84 -8.72
N SER A 342 3.97 18.70 -7.73
CA SER A 342 4.66 18.67 -6.44
C SER A 342 3.91 17.90 -5.35
N ASP A 343 2.66 17.51 -5.61
CA ASP A 343 1.83 16.78 -4.67
C ASP A 343 2.15 15.28 -4.71
N VAL A 344 1.62 14.53 -3.74
CA VAL A 344 1.85 13.08 -3.63
C VAL A 344 0.55 12.33 -3.94
N GLY A 345 0.60 11.43 -4.91
CA GLY A 345 -0.47 10.48 -5.18
C GLY A 345 -0.28 9.25 -4.31
N TYR A 346 -1.31 8.89 -3.54
CA TYR A 346 -1.35 7.71 -2.69
C TYR A 346 -2.41 6.74 -3.23
N MET A 347 -1.93 5.67 -3.85
CA MET A 347 -2.76 4.59 -4.39
C MET A 347 -2.84 3.40 -3.42
N SER A 348 -4.06 3.00 -3.06
CA SER A 348 -4.35 1.97 -2.06
C SER A 348 -5.49 1.06 -2.52
N ASN A 349 -5.67 -0.05 -1.82
CA ASN A 349 -6.96 -0.67 -1.61
C ASN A 349 -7.53 -0.17 -0.26
N ILE A 350 -8.81 -0.44 0.03
CA ILE A 350 -9.39 -0.12 1.35
C ILE A 350 -8.83 -1.02 2.46
N ASP A 351 -8.24 -2.16 2.13
CA ASP A 351 -7.67 -3.10 3.08
C ASP A 351 -6.15 -2.94 3.30
N ASP A 352 -5.53 -1.90 2.75
CA ASP A 352 -4.12 -1.58 3.00
C ASP A 352 -3.93 -0.09 3.32
N MET A 353 -3.00 0.21 4.24
CA MET A 353 -2.71 1.61 4.56
C MET A 353 -1.33 1.88 5.14
N PHE A 354 -0.79 3.07 4.96
CA PHE A 354 0.40 3.51 5.69
C PHE A 354 0.05 3.91 7.13
N ALA A 355 1.00 3.70 8.05
CA ALA A 355 0.90 4.21 9.41
C ALA A 355 0.94 5.75 9.41
N ARG A 356 0.20 6.39 10.33
CA ARG A 356 0.16 7.85 10.46
C ARG A 356 1.53 8.51 10.54
N ASP A 357 2.47 7.92 11.29
CA ASP A 357 3.82 8.48 11.43
C ASP A 357 4.56 8.57 10.08
N LEU A 358 4.38 7.59 9.19
CA LEU A 358 4.95 7.65 7.85
C LEU A 358 4.22 8.68 6.99
N LEU A 359 2.89 8.78 7.09
CA LEU A 359 2.13 9.81 6.38
C LEU A 359 2.62 11.22 6.74
N LYS A 360 2.82 11.51 8.04
CA LYS A 360 3.43 12.75 8.51
C LYS A 360 4.87 12.91 7.99
N ALA A 361 5.66 11.84 7.95
CA ALA A 361 7.01 11.88 7.39
C ALA A 361 6.99 12.26 5.89
N ILE A 362 6.03 11.76 5.12
CA ILE A 362 5.86 12.10 3.69
C ILE A 362 5.53 13.59 3.51
N GLN A 363 4.73 14.17 4.41
CA GLN A 363 4.42 15.60 4.38
C GLN A 363 5.69 16.44 4.59
N HIS A 364 6.44 16.16 5.68
CA HIS A 364 7.48 17.06 6.20
C HIS A 364 8.93 16.73 5.79
N CYS A 365 9.25 15.46 5.53
CA CYS A 365 10.64 15.02 5.33
C CYS A 365 11.14 15.27 3.90
N GLU A 366 12.45 15.23 3.73
CA GLU A 366 13.08 15.12 2.44
C GLU A 366 13.30 13.65 2.08
N LEU A 367 12.48 13.16 1.16
CA LEU A 367 12.60 11.83 0.59
C LEU A 367 13.16 11.94 -0.83
N PRO A 368 14.22 11.21 -1.19
CA PRO A 368 14.70 11.14 -2.57
C PRO A 368 13.61 10.75 -3.56
N GLU A 369 12.67 9.90 -3.15
CA GLU A 369 11.56 9.41 -3.97
C GLU A 369 10.50 10.49 -4.26
N MET A 370 10.52 11.61 -3.53
CA MET A 370 9.62 12.76 -3.70
C MET A 370 10.38 13.99 -4.21
N LYS A 371 11.52 13.78 -4.87
CA LYS A 371 12.34 14.83 -5.50
C LYS A 371 12.59 14.44 -6.97
N TYR A 372 11.69 14.88 -7.85
CA TYR A 372 11.73 14.57 -9.28
C TYR A 372 13.14 14.71 -9.90
N ASP A 373 13.86 15.80 -9.61
CA ASP A 373 15.19 16.08 -10.17
C ASP A 373 16.26 15.04 -9.80
N LEU A 374 16.03 14.18 -8.80
CA LEU A 374 16.98 13.13 -8.39
C LEU A 374 16.77 11.80 -9.11
N HIS A 375 15.60 11.59 -9.71
CA HIS A 375 15.25 10.30 -10.28
C HIS A 375 14.60 10.38 -11.66
N HIS A 376 14.03 11.51 -12.08
CA HIS A 376 13.32 11.67 -13.35
C HIS A 376 12.41 10.47 -13.67
N CYS A 377 11.62 10.07 -12.65
CA CYS A 377 10.71 8.94 -12.66
C CYS A 377 11.32 7.53 -12.79
N LEU A 378 12.64 7.38 -12.61
CA LEU A 378 13.31 6.08 -12.67
C LEU A 378 12.69 5.07 -11.71
N HIS A 379 12.29 3.91 -12.25
CA HIS A 379 11.46 2.93 -11.54
C HIS A 379 12.01 2.51 -10.18
N ASN A 380 13.32 2.37 -10.01
CA ASN A 380 13.94 1.95 -8.75
C ASN A 380 13.98 3.06 -7.66
N ARG A 381 13.51 4.27 -7.96
CA ARG A 381 13.54 5.44 -7.07
C ARG A 381 12.26 6.28 -7.07
N VAL A 382 11.29 5.99 -7.93
CA VAL A 382 10.13 6.86 -8.16
C VAL A 382 9.00 6.74 -7.13
N LYS A 383 8.98 5.64 -6.36
CA LYS A 383 7.88 5.37 -5.43
C LYS A 383 8.34 4.97 -4.04
N VAL A 384 7.46 5.25 -3.07
CA VAL A 384 7.53 4.69 -1.72
C VAL A 384 6.43 3.66 -1.60
N PHE A 385 6.76 2.46 -1.10
CA PHE A 385 5.75 1.43 -0.88
C PHE A 385 5.83 0.85 0.54
N GLY A 386 4.70 0.34 1.02
CA GLY A 386 4.53 -0.14 2.40
C GLY A 386 5.37 -1.36 2.73
N ASN A 387 5.82 -1.43 3.99
CA ASN A 387 6.12 -2.71 4.63
C ASN A 387 4.97 -3.03 5.58
N CYS A 388 4.02 -3.85 5.13
CA CYS A 388 2.81 -4.09 5.90
C CYS A 388 2.97 -5.13 7.00
N GLN A 389 2.52 -4.78 8.20
CA GLN A 389 2.07 -5.77 9.18
C GLN A 389 0.71 -6.29 8.73
N VAL A 390 0.62 -7.60 8.49
CA VAL A 390 -0.62 -8.23 8.01
C VAL A 390 -1.42 -8.75 9.21
N TYR A 391 -2.68 -8.33 9.28
CA TYR A 391 -3.70 -8.82 10.21
C TYR A 391 -4.70 -9.68 9.43
N GLU A 392 -4.99 -10.88 9.93
CA GLU A 392 -5.77 -11.89 9.24
C GLU A 392 -7.11 -12.11 9.97
N THR A 393 -8.21 -11.56 9.45
CA THR A 393 -9.60 -11.64 9.96
C THR A 393 -9.86 -10.97 11.31
N SER A 394 -8.84 -10.81 12.15
CA SER A 394 -8.94 -10.28 13.51
C SER A 394 -7.64 -9.57 13.90
N PRO A 395 -7.70 -8.47 14.70
CA PRO A 395 -6.51 -7.81 15.24
C PRO A 395 -5.55 -8.74 16.00
N GLU A 396 -6.08 -9.77 16.65
CA GLU A 396 -5.27 -10.76 17.38
C GLU A 396 -4.59 -11.82 16.50
N CYS A 397 -4.96 -11.90 15.21
CA CYS A 397 -4.43 -12.90 14.28
C CYS A 397 -3.41 -12.26 13.35
N VAL A 398 -2.20 -12.10 13.87
CA VAL A 398 -1.12 -11.35 13.23
C VAL A 398 -0.18 -12.30 12.49
N SER A 399 0.12 -12.01 11.22
CA SER A 399 1.14 -12.76 10.47
C SER A 399 2.53 -12.23 10.76
N ARG A 400 3.45 -13.10 11.19
CA ARG A 400 4.84 -12.75 11.50
C ARG A 400 5.75 -12.74 10.26
N THR A 401 5.64 -13.77 9.42
CA THR A 401 6.57 -13.94 8.28
C THR A 401 6.04 -13.36 6.98
N LYS A 402 4.73 -13.11 6.89
CA LYS A 402 4.14 -12.50 5.72
C LYS A 402 4.51 -11.03 5.62
N LYS A 403 4.91 -10.63 4.42
CA LYS A 403 5.11 -9.22 4.06
C LYS A 403 4.24 -8.90 2.86
N TYR A 404 3.45 -7.84 2.98
CA TYR A 404 2.73 -7.24 1.86
C TYR A 404 3.40 -5.90 1.54
N ILE A 405 3.57 -5.61 0.25
CA ILE A 405 4.45 -4.52 -0.24
C ILE A 405 3.68 -3.36 -0.85
N HIS A 406 2.54 -3.07 -0.24
CA HIS A 406 1.56 -2.07 -0.62
C HIS A 406 1.04 -1.45 0.69
N PRO A 407 0.47 -0.23 0.71
CA PRO A 407 0.16 0.65 -0.42
C PRO A 407 1.37 1.35 -1.07
N ASP A 408 1.10 2.18 -2.09
CA ASP A 408 2.12 2.88 -2.90
C ASP A 408 1.88 4.40 -2.93
N MET A 409 2.98 5.17 -2.91
CA MET A 409 3.00 6.62 -3.08
C MET A 409 4.00 7.05 -4.16
N MET A 410 3.64 8.10 -4.90
CA MET A 410 4.47 8.68 -5.96
C MET A 410 4.26 10.19 -6.05
N ILE A 411 5.32 10.93 -6.41
CA ILE A 411 5.21 12.37 -6.70
C ILE A 411 4.44 12.62 -8.00
N GLY A 412 3.58 13.64 -8.01
CA GLY A 412 2.72 13.99 -9.14
C GLY A 412 3.46 14.22 -10.45
N ALA A 413 4.70 14.73 -10.39
CA ALA A 413 5.58 14.89 -11.55
C ALA A 413 5.81 13.60 -12.36
N CYS A 414 5.63 12.43 -11.73
CA CYS A 414 5.79 11.13 -12.36
C CYS A 414 4.49 10.42 -12.71
N ILE A 415 3.34 11.04 -12.45
CA ILE A 415 2.02 10.45 -12.70
C ILE A 415 1.49 10.97 -14.04
N GLN A 416 1.08 10.06 -14.92
CA GLN A 416 0.55 10.38 -16.25
C GLN A 416 -0.69 11.28 -16.12
N GLY A 417 -0.70 12.38 -16.90
CA GLY A 417 -1.77 13.37 -16.88
C GLY A 417 -1.59 14.48 -15.83
N ILE A 418 -0.73 14.26 -14.83
CA ILE A 418 -0.30 15.29 -13.85
C ILE A 418 1.09 15.82 -14.23
N GLY A 419 2.05 14.93 -14.45
CA GLY A 419 3.40 15.23 -14.93
C GLY A 419 3.45 15.64 -16.40
N SER A 420 4.59 16.22 -16.79
CA SER A 420 4.87 16.70 -18.15
C SER A 420 5.27 15.52 -19.05
N ASP A 421 4.44 15.24 -20.07
CA ASP A 421 4.75 14.23 -21.09
C ASP A 421 5.85 14.65 -22.07
N THR A 422 6.11 15.96 -22.14
CA THR A 422 7.27 16.53 -22.86
C THR A 422 8.59 16.24 -22.15
N ASP A 423 8.58 16.19 -20.82
CA ASP A 423 9.76 15.83 -20.04
C ASP A 423 9.93 14.32 -19.95
N ASN A 424 8.85 13.60 -19.64
CA ASN A 424 8.84 12.16 -19.48
C ASN A 424 7.88 11.55 -20.48
N ARG A 425 8.42 10.89 -21.50
CA ARG A 425 7.60 10.22 -22.53
C ARG A 425 6.57 9.27 -21.90
N LEU A 426 5.47 9.01 -22.61
CA LEU A 426 4.53 7.97 -22.21
C LEU A 426 5.09 6.59 -22.57
N ALA A 427 4.86 5.59 -21.71
CA ALA A 427 5.18 4.21 -22.03
C ALA A 427 4.18 3.66 -23.06
N PRO A 428 4.63 2.98 -24.13
CA PRO A 428 3.77 2.22 -25.02
C PRO A 428 2.93 1.20 -24.25
N ARG A 429 1.65 1.09 -24.63
CA ARG A 429 0.67 0.21 -23.97
C ARG A 429 0.28 -0.95 -24.88
N ASP A 430 -0.12 -2.06 -24.29
CA ASP A 430 -0.64 -3.19 -25.06
C ASP A 430 -1.88 -2.78 -25.87
N GLU A 431 -2.08 -3.43 -27.02
CA GLU A 431 -3.23 -3.14 -27.87
C GLU A 431 -4.52 -3.73 -27.30
N GLU A 432 -4.41 -4.82 -26.52
CA GLU A 432 -5.55 -5.57 -26.00
C GLU A 432 -6.33 -4.78 -24.94
N HIS A 433 -5.64 -4.11 -24.02
CA HIS A 433 -6.24 -3.43 -22.88
C HIS A 433 -5.95 -1.93 -22.86
N GLY A 434 -4.85 -1.49 -23.49
CA GLY A 434 -4.45 -0.09 -23.53
C GLY A 434 -3.89 0.45 -22.22
N ILE A 435 -3.68 -0.39 -21.20
CA ILE A 435 -3.21 0.03 -19.87
C ILE A 435 -1.90 -0.60 -19.43
N TYR A 436 -1.63 -1.84 -19.82
CA TYR A 436 -0.39 -2.49 -19.44
C TYR A 436 0.72 -2.03 -20.36
N ARG A 437 1.91 -1.81 -19.80
CA ARG A 437 3.10 -1.50 -20.60
C ARG A 437 3.41 -2.66 -21.54
N GLN A 438 3.81 -2.36 -22.77
CA GLN A 438 4.30 -3.37 -23.70
C GLN A 438 5.54 -4.07 -23.12
N PRO A 439 5.82 -5.34 -23.50
CA PRO A 439 7.07 -6.01 -23.14
C PRO A 439 8.29 -5.16 -23.48
N GLY A 440 9.29 -5.15 -22.60
CA GLY A 440 10.39 -4.18 -22.63
C GLY A 440 10.16 -3.05 -21.63
N TRP A 441 8.95 -2.52 -21.53
CA TRP A 441 8.68 -1.29 -20.78
C TRP A 441 8.38 -1.51 -19.29
N THR A 442 8.66 -2.73 -18.83
CA THR A 442 8.43 -3.16 -17.45
C THR A 442 9.70 -2.97 -16.61
N CYS A 443 9.56 -3.03 -15.29
CA CYS A 443 10.71 -2.96 -14.39
C CYS A 443 11.59 -4.23 -14.41
N GLU A 444 11.11 -5.34 -14.98
CA GLU A 444 11.87 -6.58 -15.12
C GLU A 444 12.85 -6.50 -16.30
N ASP A 445 12.51 -5.68 -17.30
CA ASP A 445 13.21 -5.53 -18.55
C ASP A 445 14.27 -4.41 -18.46
N ARG A 446 15.40 -4.71 -17.80
CA ARG A 446 16.51 -3.75 -17.59
C ARG A 446 17.22 -3.31 -18.87
N GLU A 447 16.98 -3.96 -20.00
CA GLU A 447 17.63 -3.59 -21.26
C GLU A 447 17.26 -2.17 -21.69
N GLU A 448 16.07 -1.69 -21.28
CA GLU A 448 15.58 -0.36 -21.63
C GLU A 448 16.19 0.80 -20.85
N GLU A 449 16.84 0.56 -19.69
CA GLU A 449 17.63 1.63 -19.05
C GLU A 449 18.69 2.19 -20.01
N LYS A 450 19.09 1.39 -21.03
CA LYS A 450 19.99 1.80 -22.10
C LYS A 450 19.33 2.67 -23.17
N ASP A 451 18.01 2.51 -23.38
CA ASP A 451 17.22 3.22 -24.39
C ASP A 451 16.55 4.49 -23.86
N ILE A 452 16.57 4.68 -22.54
CA ILE A 452 16.13 5.92 -21.90
C ILE A 452 17.21 6.98 -22.12
N LYS A 453 17.05 7.70 -23.23
CA LYS A 453 17.82 8.91 -23.52
C LYS A 453 17.61 9.91 -22.38
N ASP A 454 18.69 10.55 -21.96
CA ASP A 454 18.71 11.61 -20.94
C ASP A 454 18.23 11.18 -19.54
N GLN A 455 18.19 9.87 -19.26
CA GLN A 455 17.79 9.30 -17.96
C GLN A 455 16.36 9.65 -17.50
N LYS A 456 15.48 10.11 -18.40
CA LYS A 456 14.08 10.43 -18.10
C LYS A 456 13.16 9.23 -18.36
N TYR A 457 12.74 8.57 -17.28
CA TYR A 457 11.89 7.37 -17.34
C TYR A 457 10.43 7.72 -17.68
N PRO A 458 9.64 6.83 -18.29
CA PRO A 458 8.26 7.13 -18.62
C PRO A 458 7.35 7.44 -17.43
N LEU A 459 6.32 8.26 -17.65
CA LEU A 459 5.26 8.53 -16.67
C LEU A 459 4.48 7.26 -16.29
N TYR A 460 3.94 7.25 -15.08
CA TYR A 460 3.21 6.14 -14.48
C TYR A 460 1.70 6.37 -14.53
N THR A 461 0.97 5.37 -15.01
CA THR A 461 -0.50 5.33 -14.89
C THR A 461 -0.93 4.88 -13.48
N GLY A 462 -2.23 4.95 -13.18
CA GLY A 462 -2.76 4.45 -11.92
C GLY A 462 -2.50 2.94 -11.73
N THR A 463 -2.59 2.19 -12.83
CA THR A 463 -2.21 0.77 -12.91
C THR A 463 -0.73 0.56 -12.63
N ASP A 464 0.15 1.35 -13.26
CA ASP A 464 1.60 1.23 -13.12
C ASP A 464 2.05 1.40 -11.66
N MET A 465 1.43 2.33 -10.92
CA MET A 465 1.75 2.58 -9.51
C MET A 465 1.64 1.30 -8.66
N ARG A 466 0.63 0.46 -8.93
CA ARG A 466 0.40 -0.81 -8.23
C ARG A 466 1.18 -1.97 -8.79
N GLN A 467 1.18 -2.15 -10.11
CA GLN A 467 1.67 -3.37 -10.76
C GLN A 467 3.19 -3.36 -10.96
N LEU A 468 3.79 -2.19 -11.23
CA LEU A 468 5.21 -2.14 -11.53
C LEU A 468 6.04 -2.20 -10.26
N CYS A 469 7.07 -3.03 -10.31
CA CYS A 469 8.09 -3.08 -9.27
C CYS A 469 8.97 -1.83 -9.28
N GLY A 470 9.67 -1.63 -8.17
CA GLY A 470 10.59 -0.52 -7.99
C GLY A 470 10.22 0.37 -6.81
N GLY A 471 11.00 1.44 -6.65
CA GLY A 471 10.94 2.35 -5.52
C GLY A 471 11.63 1.81 -4.26
N ARG A 472 11.32 2.48 -3.15
CA ARG A 472 11.86 2.15 -1.82
C ARG A 472 10.75 1.65 -0.91
N GLN A 473 10.97 0.47 -0.34
CA GLN A 473 10.16 0.04 0.78
C GLN A 473 10.44 0.93 1.99
N ALA A 474 9.40 1.60 2.49
CA ALA A 474 9.53 2.35 3.74
C ALA A 474 9.64 1.35 4.89
N ASN A 475 10.79 1.33 5.56
CA ASN A 475 11.03 0.51 6.73
C ASN A 475 11.37 1.42 7.91
N VAL A 476 10.78 1.14 9.06
CA VAL A 476 11.18 1.80 10.30
C VAL A 476 12.55 1.24 10.70
N ARG A 477 13.53 2.13 10.87
CA ARG A 477 14.93 1.81 11.21
C ARG A 477 15.22 1.88 12.71
N ALA A 478 14.25 2.32 13.51
CA ALA A 478 14.43 2.46 14.95
C ALA A 478 14.33 1.09 15.65
N ALA A 479 15.40 0.69 16.35
CA ALA A 479 15.53 -0.63 16.99
C ALA A 479 14.38 -1.00 17.97
N MET A 480 13.73 0.02 18.53
CA MET A 480 12.62 -0.13 19.48
C MET A 480 11.24 -0.29 18.81
N HIS A 481 11.13 -0.14 17.50
CA HIS A 481 9.86 -0.19 16.78
C HIS A 481 9.75 -1.47 15.95
N GLN A 482 8.55 -1.81 15.52
CA GLN A 482 8.39 -2.81 14.46
C GLN A 482 8.97 -2.30 13.15
N GLN A 483 9.44 -3.19 12.28
CA GLN A 483 9.98 -2.85 10.96
C GLN A 483 8.91 -2.32 9.98
N TYR A 484 7.63 -2.45 10.36
CA TYR A 484 6.49 -2.15 9.50
C TYR A 484 6.19 -0.65 9.48
N SER A 485 5.77 -0.18 8.31
CA SER A 485 5.41 1.21 8.04
C SER A 485 3.97 1.37 7.54
N ALA A 486 3.29 0.24 7.42
CA ALA A 486 1.97 0.10 6.84
C ALA A 486 1.26 -1.10 7.48
N PHE A 487 -0.02 -1.22 7.22
CA PHE A 487 -0.91 -2.26 7.72
C PHE A 487 -1.72 -2.82 6.57
N HIS A 488 -1.97 -4.13 6.59
CA HIS A 488 -2.86 -4.79 5.65
C HIS A 488 -3.88 -5.63 6.43
N PHE A 489 -5.16 -5.31 6.24
CA PHE A 489 -6.31 -5.86 6.98
C PHE A 489 -6.99 -6.92 6.14
N ARG A 490 -6.37 -8.09 6.08
CA ARG A 490 -6.85 -9.12 5.21
C ARG A 490 -7.97 -9.92 5.85
N ASN A 491 -8.95 -10.31 5.05
CA ASN A 491 -10.02 -11.22 5.46
C ASN A 491 -10.99 -10.66 6.51
N PHE A 492 -11.10 -9.33 6.62
CA PHE A 492 -12.07 -8.63 7.47
C PHE A 492 -13.48 -8.64 6.82
N TYR A 493 -13.97 -9.84 6.50
CA TYR A 493 -15.30 -10.05 5.95
C TYR A 493 -16.33 -10.30 7.06
N ASN A 494 -17.60 -10.00 6.80
CA ASN A 494 -18.67 -10.28 7.77
C ASN A 494 -19.10 -11.74 7.79
N THR A 495 -19.02 -12.45 6.65
CA THR A 495 -19.41 -13.86 6.58
C THR A 495 -18.24 -14.79 6.25
N ALA A 496 -18.35 -16.06 6.62
CA ALA A 496 -17.38 -17.09 6.24
C ALA A 496 -17.50 -17.44 4.75
N LYS A 497 -18.69 -17.26 4.16
CA LYS A 497 -18.92 -17.48 2.74
C LYS A 497 -18.09 -16.52 1.89
N ASP A 498 -18.05 -15.24 2.25
CA ASP A 498 -17.27 -14.23 1.51
C ASP A 498 -15.77 -14.50 1.64
N MET A 499 -15.33 -14.93 2.84
CA MET A 499 -13.96 -15.43 3.02
C MET A 499 -13.66 -16.58 2.07
N ARG A 500 -14.53 -17.60 1.97
CA ARG A 500 -14.33 -18.74 1.05
C ARG A 500 -14.30 -18.29 -0.40
N LEU A 501 -15.21 -17.41 -0.81
CA LEU A 501 -15.32 -16.93 -2.18
C LEU A 501 -14.03 -16.28 -2.68
N GLN A 502 -13.32 -15.55 -1.81
CA GLN A 502 -12.03 -14.94 -2.15
C GLN A 502 -10.98 -15.98 -2.60
N TYR A 503 -10.96 -17.16 -1.99
CA TYR A 503 -9.96 -18.20 -2.28
C TYR A 503 -10.44 -19.19 -3.34
N THR A 504 -11.75 -19.30 -3.55
CA THR A 504 -12.32 -20.28 -4.46
C THR A 504 -13.73 -19.91 -4.93
N THR A 505 -13.96 -20.02 -6.24
CA THR A 505 -15.29 -20.07 -6.83
C THR A 505 -15.76 -21.50 -7.10
N GLU A 506 -14.96 -22.51 -6.77
CA GLU A 506 -15.27 -23.91 -7.00
C GLU A 506 -16.07 -24.47 -5.81
N ASP A 507 -17.30 -24.91 -6.07
CA ASP A 507 -18.22 -25.48 -5.08
C ASP A 507 -17.56 -26.58 -4.22
N ALA A 508 -16.75 -27.44 -4.85
CA ALA A 508 -16.06 -28.55 -4.17
C ALA A 508 -15.03 -28.11 -3.11
N LEU A 509 -14.61 -26.84 -3.13
CA LEU A 509 -13.71 -26.28 -2.12
C LEU A 509 -14.47 -25.66 -0.94
N TYR A 510 -15.79 -25.48 -1.03
CA TYR A 510 -16.62 -25.12 0.14
C TYR A 510 -16.70 -26.26 1.16
N ASP A 511 -16.44 -27.50 0.74
CA ASP A 511 -16.39 -28.69 1.61
C ASP A 511 -15.02 -28.90 2.28
N LYS A 512 -14.06 -28.00 2.07
CA LYS A 512 -12.75 -28.07 2.73
C LYS A 512 -12.70 -27.26 4.01
N SER A 513 -11.87 -27.70 4.95
CA SER A 513 -11.45 -26.89 6.10
C SER A 513 -10.83 -25.58 5.61
N LEU A 514 -11.07 -24.48 6.31
CA LEU A 514 -10.38 -23.21 6.04
C LEU A 514 -8.85 -23.35 6.09
N ASP A 515 -8.32 -24.27 6.93
CA ASP A 515 -6.88 -24.59 7.00
C ASP A 515 -6.29 -25.06 5.64
N ASP A 516 -7.15 -25.58 4.76
CA ASP A 516 -6.79 -26.17 3.46
C ASP A 516 -7.03 -25.22 2.27
N LEU A 517 -7.63 -24.03 2.49
CA LEU A 517 -7.95 -23.09 1.40
C LEU A 517 -6.78 -22.21 0.97
N GLY A 518 -5.73 -22.11 1.80
CA GLY A 518 -4.54 -21.33 1.49
C GLY A 518 -3.73 -21.00 2.75
N GLU A 519 -2.51 -20.51 2.56
CA GLU A 519 -1.60 -20.18 3.67
C GLU A 519 -2.18 -19.14 4.62
N ASP A 520 -3.02 -18.25 4.10
CA ASP A 520 -3.53 -17.09 4.82
C ASP A 520 -4.76 -17.45 5.65
N MET A 521 -5.64 -18.27 5.07
CA MET A 521 -6.74 -18.91 5.78
C MET A 521 -6.22 -19.85 6.86
N ARG A 522 -5.09 -20.52 6.63
CA ARG A 522 -4.41 -21.33 7.65
C ARG A 522 -3.97 -20.50 8.86
N VAL A 523 -3.37 -19.32 8.65
CA VAL A 523 -3.02 -18.43 9.77
C VAL A 523 -4.26 -18.04 10.57
N THR A 524 -5.32 -17.60 9.87
CA THR A 524 -6.60 -17.25 10.50
C THR A 524 -7.16 -18.43 11.31
N TYR A 525 -7.32 -19.58 10.68
CA TYR A 525 -7.92 -20.77 11.26
C TYR A 525 -7.15 -21.25 12.50
N ARG A 526 -5.82 -21.30 12.42
CA ARG A 526 -4.98 -21.75 13.54
C ARG A 526 -4.93 -20.75 14.68
N CYS A 527 -4.87 -19.45 14.37
CA CYS A 527 -5.00 -18.41 15.38
C CYS A 527 -6.30 -18.59 16.19
N ILE A 528 -7.43 -18.68 15.50
CA ILE A 528 -8.77 -18.76 16.10
C ILE A 528 -8.99 -20.04 16.91
N LYS A 529 -8.36 -21.14 16.50
CA LYS A 529 -8.44 -22.44 17.19
C LYS A 529 -7.31 -22.67 18.17
N GLU A 530 -6.43 -21.69 18.37
CA GLU A 530 -5.27 -21.77 19.25
C GLU A 530 -4.36 -22.98 18.91
N ILE A 531 -4.21 -23.27 17.61
CA ILE A 531 -3.37 -24.34 17.09
C ILE A 531 -2.00 -23.76 16.74
N ASP A 532 -0.94 -24.46 17.12
CA ASP A 532 0.42 -24.06 16.75
C ASP A 532 0.67 -24.18 15.24
N ASP A 533 1.48 -23.25 14.72
CA ASP A 533 1.93 -23.35 13.35
C ASP A 533 2.83 -24.56 13.15
N GLU A 534 2.73 -25.19 11.99
CA GLU A 534 3.72 -26.16 11.58
C GLU A 534 5.11 -25.51 11.50
N LYS A 535 6.13 -26.25 11.94
CA LYS A 535 7.52 -25.77 11.83
C LYS A 535 7.89 -25.42 10.39
N SER A 536 7.34 -26.16 9.42
CA SER A 536 7.51 -26.01 7.97
C SER A 536 6.60 -24.99 7.31
N ALA A 537 5.67 -24.36 8.04
CA ALA A 537 4.78 -23.35 7.46
C ALA A 537 5.59 -22.15 6.96
N VAL A 538 5.34 -21.74 5.72
CA VAL A 538 5.94 -20.54 5.10
C VAL A 538 5.45 -19.29 5.83
N THR A 539 4.13 -19.20 5.95
CA THR A 539 3.47 -18.15 6.73
C THR A 539 3.22 -18.63 8.16
N LYS A 540 3.68 -17.84 9.13
CA LYS A 540 3.54 -18.13 10.57
C LYS A 540 2.82 -16.98 11.28
N ARG A 541 2.03 -17.31 12.29
CA ARG A 541 1.42 -16.35 13.22
C ARG A 541 2.45 -15.80 14.20
N GLU A 542 2.18 -14.61 14.73
CA GLU A 542 2.90 -14.07 15.87
C GLU A 542 2.35 -14.72 17.15
N PRO A 543 3.15 -15.51 17.90
CA PRO A 543 2.69 -16.12 19.14
C PRO A 543 2.39 -15.01 20.17
N GLY A 544 1.16 -14.96 20.67
CA GLY A 544 0.69 -13.88 21.56
C GLY A 544 -0.09 -12.78 20.85
N GLY A 545 -0.26 -12.86 19.53
CA GLY A 545 -1.18 -12.00 18.77
C GLY A 545 -0.77 -10.53 18.82
N PHE A 546 -1.75 -9.65 19.07
CA PHE A 546 -1.53 -8.21 19.11
C PHE A 546 -0.66 -7.78 20.30
N SER A 547 -0.77 -8.48 21.43
CA SER A 547 -0.17 -8.08 22.71
C SER A 547 1.37 -8.08 22.73
N VAL A 548 2.01 -8.82 21.81
CA VAL A 548 3.47 -8.91 21.72
C VAL A 548 4.06 -7.96 20.69
N LEU A 549 3.21 -7.23 19.96
CA LEU A 549 3.67 -6.27 18.97
C LEU A 549 4.31 -5.06 19.66
N LYS A 550 5.43 -4.60 19.10
CA LYS A 550 6.08 -3.36 19.53
C LYS A 550 5.26 -2.14 19.06
N PRO A 551 5.54 -0.94 19.59
CA PRO A 551 4.92 0.30 19.11
C PRO A 551 5.02 0.45 17.57
N MET A 552 4.02 1.12 16.99
CA MET A 552 3.61 1.15 15.56
C MET A 552 2.60 0.07 15.16
N THR A 553 1.50 -0.01 15.91
CA THR A 553 0.29 -0.78 15.58
C THR A 553 -0.83 0.18 15.13
N PRO A 554 -1.87 -0.32 14.44
CA PRO A 554 -3.02 0.50 14.07
C PRO A 554 -3.63 1.19 15.30
N LEU A 555 -3.85 2.50 15.20
CA LEU A 555 -4.42 3.34 16.25
C LEU A 555 -5.80 2.85 16.68
N TYR A 556 -6.62 2.42 15.71
CA TYR A 556 -7.93 1.84 15.97
C TYR A 556 -7.84 0.59 16.86
N PHE A 557 -6.78 -0.19 16.69
CA PHE A 557 -6.56 -1.40 17.47
C PHE A 557 -6.08 -1.10 18.88
N ALA A 558 -5.88 0.15 19.28
CA ALA A 558 -5.62 0.47 20.69
C ALA A 558 -6.85 0.22 21.59
N ASP A 559 -8.07 0.17 21.02
CA ASP A 559 -9.27 -0.23 21.76
C ASP A 559 -9.29 -1.76 21.94
N GLU A 560 -8.98 -2.20 23.16
CA GLU A 560 -8.94 -3.62 23.51
C GLU A 560 -10.32 -4.29 23.43
N LYS A 561 -11.40 -3.55 23.73
CA LYS A 561 -12.76 -4.09 23.67
C LYS A 561 -13.15 -4.38 22.23
N TYR A 562 -12.83 -3.46 21.33
CA TYR A 562 -12.98 -3.67 19.89
C TYR A 562 -12.19 -4.91 19.43
N ARG A 563 -10.90 -5.01 19.76
CA ARG A 563 -10.06 -6.17 19.37
C ARG A 563 -10.69 -7.49 19.84
N ALA A 564 -11.10 -7.57 21.10
CA ALA A 564 -11.72 -8.75 21.68
C ALA A 564 -13.06 -9.09 21.01
N ALA A 565 -13.92 -8.10 20.76
CA ALA A 565 -15.20 -8.30 20.11
C ALA A 565 -15.04 -8.82 18.67
N VAL A 566 -14.11 -8.26 17.90
CA VAL A 566 -13.78 -8.74 16.55
C VAL A 566 -13.24 -10.15 16.57
N HIS A 567 -12.34 -10.45 17.50
CA HIS A 567 -11.78 -11.79 17.64
C HIS A 567 -12.85 -12.83 17.96
N GLU A 568 -13.76 -12.54 18.91
CA GLU A 568 -14.85 -13.45 19.26
C GLU A 568 -15.87 -13.62 18.12
N ARG A 569 -16.18 -12.56 17.36
CA ARG A 569 -17.00 -12.67 16.15
C ARG A 569 -16.33 -13.59 15.13
N ALA A 570 -15.05 -13.37 14.84
CA ALA A 570 -14.28 -14.21 13.92
C ALA A 570 -14.28 -15.68 14.38
N LYS A 571 -14.08 -15.91 15.68
CA LYS A 571 -14.08 -17.23 16.30
C LYS A 571 -15.41 -17.95 16.13
N LYS A 572 -16.51 -17.29 16.48
CA LYS A 572 -17.86 -17.84 16.28
C LYS A 572 -18.10 -18.18 14.81
N LYS A 573 -17.85 -17.22 13.91
CA LYS A 573 -18.06 -17.35 12.47
C LYS A 573 -17.32 -18.55 11.86
N ILE A 574 -16.03 -18.69 12.17
CA ILE A 574 -15.18 -19.77 11.65
C ILE A 574 -15.58 -21.11 12.26
N LEU A 575 -15.84 -21.17 13.56
CA LEU A 575 -16.22 -22.43 14.20
C LEU A 575 -17.58 -22.94 13.72
N ASP A 576 -18.53 -22.06 13.42
CA ASP A 576 -19.83 -22.44 12.89
C ASP A 576 -19.74 -22.90 11.43
N ASP A 577 -18.94 -22.21 10.60
CA ASP A 577 -18.64 -22.63 9.22
C ASP A 577 -18.01 -24.05 9.18
N GLU A 578 -17.02 -24.31 10.03
CA GLU A 578 -16.34 -25.61 10.12
C GLU A 578 -17.24 -26.77 10.58
N LYS A 579 -18.26 -26.50 11.41
CA LYS A 579 -19.26 -27.52 11.77
C LYS A 579 -20.08 -27.93 10.56
N ASN A 580 -20.47 -26.97 9.73
CA ASN A 580 -21.28 -27.22 8.54
C ASN A 580 -20.52 -28.07 7.51
N VAL A 581 -19.23 -27.76 7.29
CA VAL A 581 -18.35 -28.53 6.40
C VAL A 581 -18.29 -30.01 6.79
N LYS A 582 -18.10 -30.31 8.08
CA LYS A 582 -18.02 -31.71 8.55
C LYS A 582 -19.32 -32.49 8.42
N SER A 583 -20.45 -31.79 8.51
CA SER A 583 -21.77 -32.42 8.36
C SER A 583 -22.12 -32.74 6.90
N GLY A 584 -21.58 -31.98 5.94
CA GLY A 584 -21.83 -32.16 4.50
C GLY A 584 -21.07 -33.32 3.85
N GLY A 585 -19.94 -33.75 4.44
CA GLY A 585 -19.12 -34.86 3.94
C GLY A 585 -19.72 -36.26 4.12
N GLY A 586 -20.88 -36.37 4.77
CA GLY A 586 -21.59 -37.62 5.05
C GLY A 586 -22.83 -37.83 4.17
N GLY A 587 -22.66 -37.89 2.84
CA GLY A 587 -23.67 -38.52 1.98
C GLY A 587 -24.90 -37.67 1.64
N SER A 588 -24.71 -36.48 1.07
CA SER A 588 -25.74 -35.90 0.20
C SER A 588 -25.74 -36.65 -1.13
N THR A 589 -26.31 -37.85 -1.16
CA THR A 589 -26.96 -38.36 -2.37
C THR A 589 -28.09 -37.38 -2.67
N ALA A 590 -27.79 -36.38 -3.49
CA ALA A 590 -28.77 -35.44 -4.00
C ALA A 590 -29.96 -36.24 -4.55
N LYS A 591 -31.02 -36.29 -3.75
CA LYS A 591 -32.32 -36.78 -4.16
C LYS A 591 -32.77 -35.76 -5.19
N LYS A 592 -32.50 -36.05 -6.48
CA LYS A 592 -33.17 -35.40 -7.60
C LYS A 592 -34.66 -35.52 -7.31
N THR A 593 -35.26 -34.46 -6.78
CA THR A 593 -36.70 -34.28 -6.83
C THR A 593 -37.01 -34.10 -8.30
N ASP A 594 -37.49 -35.18 -8.91
CA ASP A 594 -38.18 -35.17 -10.19
C ASP A 594 -39.46 -34.32 -10.05
N ASP A 595 -39.31 -33.00 -10.05
CA ASP A 595 -40.42 -32.08 -10.31
C ASP A 595 -40.71 -32.10 -11.81
N LYS A 596 -41.38 -33.18 -12.21
CA LYS A 596 -41.95 -33.38 -13.53
C LYS A 596 -43.42 -33.70 -13.35
N LYS A 597 -44.25 -32.67 -13.10
CA LYS A 597 -45.66 -32.62 -13.55
C LYS A 597 -46.31 -31.28 -13.21
N ASP A 598 -47.15 -30.85 -14.15
CA ASP A 598 -48.23 -29.87 -13.99
C ASP A 598 -47.92 -28.39 -14.24
N ALA A 599 -47.59 -28.08 -15.50
CA ALA A 599 -47.92 -26.79 -16.10
C ALA A 599 -48.53 -27.00 -17.50
N LYS A 600 -49.81 -27.34 -17.53
CA LYS A 600 -50.61 -27.33 -18.77
C LYS A 600 -52.05 -26.90 -18.47
N LYS A 601 -52.27 -25.60 -18.26
CA LYS A 601 -53.54 -24.97 -18.62
C LYS A 601 -53.46 -23.44 -18.58
N ASP A 602 -54.13 -22.87 -19.57
CA ASP A 602 -54.75 -21.55 -19.56
C ASP A 602 -53.86 -20.32 -19.74
N THR A 603 -53.65 -19.93 -21.00
CA THR A 603 -54.04 -18.57 -21.40
C THR A 603 -54.34 -18.49 -22.90
N LYS A 604 -55.61 -18.23 -23.22
CA LYS A 604 -56.14 -17.97 -24.56
C LYS A 604 -56.89 -16.64 -24.50
N LYS A 605 -56.31 -15.57 -25.07
CA LYS A 605 -56.91 -14.29 -25.54
C LYS A 605 -55.84 -13.19 -25.47
N LYS A 606 -55.72 -12.18 -26.33
CA LYS A 606 -56.34 -11.78 -27.61
C LYS A 606 -55.73 -10.41 -27.93
N THR A 607 -55.06 -10.22 -29.08
CA THR A 607 -54.80 -8.93 -29.78
C THR A 607 -53.79 -9.22 -30.91
N THR A 608 -53.81 -8.69 -32.14
CA THR A 608 -54.78 -7.96 -32.98
C THR A 608 -54.11 -7.92 -34.37
N THR A 609 -54.82 -8.12 -35.47
CA THR A 609 -54.43 -7.50 -36.75
C THR A 609 -55.66 -7.29 -37.63
N LYS A 610 -56.13 -6.05 -37.67
CA LYS A 610 -56.94 -5.52 -38.77
C LYS A 610 -55.96 -4.86 -39.75
N LYS A 611 -56.00 -5.27 -41.01
CA LYS A 611 -55.43 -4.56 -42.15
C LYS A 611 -56.56 -4.40 -43.17
N LYS A 612 -57.07 -3.17 -43.30
CA LYS A 612 -57.49 -2.51 -44.53
C LYS A 612 -57.96 -1.11 -44.17
#